data_AF-A0A9D8SZM7-F1
#
_entry.id   AF-A0A9D8SZM7-F1
#
_cell.length_a   1.000
_cell.length_b   1.000
_cell.length_c   1.000
_cell.angle_alpha   90.00
_cell.angle_beta   90.00
_cell.angle_gamma   90.00
#
_symmetry.space_group_name_H-M   'P 1'
#
loop_
_entity.id
_entity.type
_entity.pdbx_description
1 polymer ?
#
loop_
_entity_poly.entity_id
_entity_poly.type
_entity_poly.pdbx_seq_one_letter_code
_entity_poly.pdbx_strand_id
1 'polypeptide(L)'
;MNDALGVLHAITGKRRPVFIARGDIFKKDALAKVLRTLRIMPAFRVRDAGYGGLGQNDAIFEQSARIIEEGDVVALFPEASHQRGHYLASFKKGFARIAFKVAEDNHFEKPLRIVPMAHHYSNYFSAQSKLCIIVGKPFDFTDLYELYKEDPNKAIAQLNQRAHDKVKELMLDISDREHYEQYEMLCSVNRDRQMKIMKLRKSYFPNELTADKATVAAIDQLKESEPDTFEKLMSLTAEYSKLLKKLNLRDWILRKRVLGEWWLRLPVSILLLPFWIFGAIVNVLPLGLAKLINTHMIKDKMLHASIQLGISIAILPIWYLILFILIWAIFSKLWIAAAFLVISYPSLLLYARSRIFIIKMYNRSRRFFLKLAGNADLKKAVELRKNILQIIQEKFGSSK
;
A
#
# COMPACT_ATOMS: atom_id res chain seq x y z
N MET A 1 -2.36 5.21 -6.00
CA MET A 1 -1.56 4.19 -5.25
C MET A 1 -1.90 2.85 -5.88
N ASN A 2 -0.99 2.33 -6.70
CA ASN A 2 -1.36 1.46 -7.82
C ASN A 2 -0.53 0.18 -7.80
N ASP A 3 -1.06 -0.92 -7.29
CA ASP A 3 -0.33 -2.20 -7.16
C ASP A 3 -0.91 -3.29 -8.05
N ALA A 4 -0.30 -3.43 -9.22
CA ALA A 4 -0.68 -4.43 -10.20
C ALA A 4 -0.46 -5.87 -9.70
N LEU A 5 0.56 -6.12 -8.86
CA LEU A 5 0.82 -7.47 -8.33
C LEU A 5 -0.27 -7.89 -7.35
N GLY A 6 -0.73 -6.93 -6.54
CA GLY A 6 -1.89 -7.13 -5.69
C GLY A 6 -3.12 -7.53 -6.51
N VAL A 7 -3.47 -6.75 -7.52
CA VAL A 7 -4.63 -7.04 -8.39
C VAL A 7 -4.49 -8.41 -9.06
N LEU A 8 -3.31 -8.74 -9.58
CA LEU A 8 -3.04 -10.04 -10.18
C LEU A 8 -3.26 -11.19 -9.20
N HIS A 9 -2.89 -11.02 -7.92
CA HIS A 9 -3.14 -12.02 -6.89
C HIS A 9 -4.63 -12.14 -6.52
N ALA A 10 -5.39 -11.05 -6.60
CA ALA A 10 -6.82 -11.04 -6.30
C ALA A 10 -7.68 -11.65 -7.43
N ILE A 11 -7.21 -11.61 -8.68
CA ILE A 11 -7.91 -12.21 -9.82
C ILE A 11 -7.65 -13.71 -9.82
N THR A 12 -8.62 -14.48 -9.35
CA THR A 12 -8.60 -15.94 -9.39
C THR A 12 -9.37 -16.43 -10.62
N GLY A 13 -8.66 -16.92 -11.65
CA GLY A 13 -9.31 -17.42 -12.85
C GLY A 13 -8.35 -17.64 -14.03
N LYS A 14 -8.93 -18.04 -15.17
CA LYS A 14 -8.17 -18.25 -16.42
C LYS A 14 -7.86 -16.94 -17.17
N ARG A 15 -8.60 -15.87 -16.87
CA ARG A 15 -8.43 -14.55 -17.51
C ARG A 15 -7.13 -13.91 -17.05
N ARG A 16 -6.40 -13.34 -17.99
CA ARG A 16 -5.07 -12.77 -17.74
C ARG A 16 -5.16 -11.25 -17.86
N PRO A 17 -5.08 -10.50 -16.75
CA PRO A 17 -5.21 -9.05 -16.82
C PRO A 17 -4.05 -8.44 -17.63
N VAL A 18 -4.40 -7.55 -18.55
CA VAL A 18 -3.45 -6.65 -19.22
C VAL A 18 -3.50 -5.31 -18.50
N PHE A 19 -2.36 -4.87 -17.98
CA PHE A 19 -2.29 -3.64 -17.20
C PHE A 19 -1.94 -2.44 -18.06
N ILE A 20 -2.57 -1.29 -17.80
CA ILE A 20 -2.17 -0.02 -18.41
C ILE A 20 -1.37 0.79 -17.38
N ALA A 21 -0.12 1.10 -17.71
CA ALA A 21 0.80 1.86 -16.88
C ALA A 21 1.27 3.14 -17.58
N ARG A 22 1.87 4.06 -16.84
CA ARG A 22 2.39 5.31 -17.41
C ARG A 22 3.49 5.04 -18.44
N GLY A 23 3.47 5.77 -19.55
CA GLY A 23 4.47 5.68 -20.61
C GLY A 23 5.88 6.11 -20.18
N ASP A 24 6.04 6.92 -19.13
CA ASP A 24 7.36 7.37 -18.64
C ASP A 24 8.26 6.22 -18.15
N ILE A 25 7.66 5.11 -17.71
CA ILE A 25 8.36 3.89 -17.27
C ILE A 25 8.95 3.13 -18.47
N PHE A 26 8.40 3.32 -19.67
CA PHE A 26 8.82 2.64 -20.89
C PHE A 26 9.97 3.32 -21.64
N LYS A 27 10.55 4.42 -21.10
CA LYS A 27 11.63 5.17 -21.75
C LYS A 27 12.93 4.37 -21.95
N LYS A 28 13.15 3.30 -21.20
CA LYS A 28 14.34 2.43 -21.33
C LYS A 28 13.93 1.15 -22.05
N ASP A 29 14.54 0.85 -23.20
CA ASP A 29 14.15 -0.28 -24.05
C ASP A 29 14.18 -1.64 -23.34
N ALA A 30 15.21 -1.90 -22.53
CA ALA A 30 15.31 -3.13 -21.75
C ALA A 30 14.12 -3.27 -20.78
N LEU A 31 13.74 -2.18 -20.11
CA LEU A 31 12.61 -2.17 -19.19
C LEU A 31 11.28 -2.28 -19.95
N ALA A 32 11.14 -1.59 -21.09
CA ALA A 32 9.96 -1.68 -21.94
C ALA A 32 9.70 -3.10 -22.45
N LYS A 33 10.75 -3.82 -22.86
CA LYS A 33 10.65 -5.24 -23.26
C LYS A 33 10.12 -6.09 -22.12
N VAL A 34 10.69 -5.97 -20.92
CA VAL A 34 10.24 -6.73 -19.74
C VAL A 34 8.79 -6.42 -19.40
N LEU A 35 8.39 -5.13 -19.38
CA LEU A 35 7.02 -4.72 -19.07
C LEU A 35 6.01 -5.27 -20.09
N ARG A 36 6.35 -5.27 -21.39
CA ARG A 36 5.51 -5.86 -22.43
C ARG A 36 5.35 -7.37 -22.27
N THR A 37 6.43 -8.09 -21.91
CA THR A 37 6.36 -9.52 -21.58
C THR A 37 5.44 -9.81 -20.40
N LEU A 38 5.38 -8.88 -19.44
CA LEU A 38 4.46 -8.93 -18.30
C LEU A 38 3.04 -8.45 -18.63
N ARG A 39 2.68 -8.29 -19.91
CA ARG A 39 1.37 -7.79 -20.38
C ARG A 39 1.02 -6.41 -19.82
N ILE A 40 1.98 -5.48 -19.86
CA ILE A 40 1.78 -4.09 -19.45
C ILE A 40 1.88 -3.17 -20.68
N MET A 41 0.83 -2.41 -20.95
CA MET A 41 0.73 -1.44 -22.03
C MET A 41 1.01 -0.01 -21.52
N PRO A 42 1.69 0.83 -22.32
CA PRO A 42 1.92 2.22 -21.97
C PRO A 42 0.68 3.09 -22.25
N ALA A 43 0.38 4.02 -21.34
CA ALA A 43 -0.52 5.13 -21.56
C ALA A 43 0.25 6.45 -21.44
N PHE A 44 0.16 7.28 -22.48
CA PHE A 44 0.90 8.52 -22.59
C PHE A 44 0.07 9.69 -22.06
N ARG A 45 0.72 10.58 -21.31
CA ARG A 45 0.12 11.86 -20.93
C ARG A 45 0.65 12.94 -21.84
N VAL A 46 -0.17 13.95 -22.09
CA VAL A 46 0.25 15.15 -22.83
C VAL A 46 1.53 15.76 -22.24
N ARG A 47 1.68 15.73 -20.90
CA ARG A 47 2.88 16.22 -20.21
C ARG A 47 4.15 15.39 -20.48
N ASP A 48 4.01 14.10 -20.80
CA ASP A 48 5.15 13.18 -20.90
C ASP A 48 5.59 12.96 -22.36
N ALA A 49 4.71 13.18 -23.34
CA ALA A 49 4.94 12.87 -24.76
C ALA A 49 4.51 13.99 -25.74
N GLY A 50 3.99 15.13 -25.26
CA GLY A 50 3.42 16.18 -26.11
C GLY A 50 2.12 15.77 -26.80
N TYR A 51 1.61 16.61 -27.72
CA TYR A 51 0.37 16.34 -28.47
C TYR A 51 0.48 15.11 -29.40
N GLY A 52 1.68 14.78 -29.90
CA GLY A 52 1.91 13.59 -30.73
C GLY A 52 1.69 12.25 -30.00
N GLY A 53 1.74 12.24 -28.66
CA GLY A 53 1.41 11.06 -27.85
C GLY A 53 -0.10 10.77 -27.76
N LEU A 54 -0.96 11.69 -28.20
CA LEU A 54 -2.42 11.48 -28.19
C LEU A 54 -2.84 10.41 -29.21
N GLY A 55 -2.28 10.43 -30.44
CA GLY A 55 -2.55 9.39 -31.43
C GLY A 55 -2.04 8.00 -31.02
N GLN A 56 -1.00 7.94 -30.18
CA GLN A 56 -0.53 6.68 -29.60
C GLN A 56 -1.50 6.12 -28.54
N ASN A 57 -2.30 6.98 -27.87
CA ASN A 57 -3.30 6.50 -26.92
C ASN A 57 -4.52 5.89 -27.62
N ASP A 58 -4.89 6.38 -28.80
CA ASP A 58 -6.01 5.83 -29.55
C ASP A 58 -5.74 4.38 -29.95
N ALA A 59 -4.52 4.08 -30.43
CA ALA A 59 -4.08 2.70 -30.69
C ALA A 59 -4.13 1.81 -29.43
N ILE A 60 -3.78 2.37 -28.25
CA ILE A 60 -3.87 1.64 -26.98
C ILE A 60 -5.33 1.41 -26.56
N PHE A 61 -6.23 2.35 -26.86
CA PHE A 61 -7.66 2.17 -26.59
C PHE A 61 -8.27 1.11 -27.50
N GLU A 62 -7.95 1.11 -28.79
CA GLU A 62 -8.34 0.05 -29.73
C GLU A 62 -7.81 -1.32 -29.29
N GLN A 63 -6.53 -1.39 -28.93
CA GLN A 63 -5.94 -2.64 -28.44
C GLN A 63 -6.61 -3.12 -27.15
N SER A 64 -6.93 -2.19 -26.24
CA SER A 64 -7.65 -2.50 -25.00
C SER A 64 -9.05 -3.03 -25.29
N ALA A 65 -9.75 -2.46 -26.28
CA ALA A 65 -11.07 -2.92 -26.68
C ALA A 65 -11.03 -4.36 -27.21
N ARG A 66 -10.10 -4.66 -28.13
CA ARG A 66 -9.90 -6.02 -28.67
C ARG A 66 -9.60 -7.06 -27.58
N ILE A 67 -8.74 -6.73 -26.60
CA ILE A 67 -8.43 -7.63 -25.48
C ILE A 67 -9.69 -7.98 -24.67
N ILE A 68 -10.58 -7.00 -24.47
CA ILE A 68 -11.83 -7.21 -23.72
C ILE A 68 -12.79 -8.09 -24.54
N GLU A 69 -12.86 -7.89 -25.86
CA GLU A 69 -13.68 -8.68 -26.78
C GLU A 69 -13.21 -10.14 -26.89
N GLU A 70 -11.90 -10.37 -26.83
CA GLU A 70 -11.29 -11.70 -26.74
C GLU A 70 -11.57 -12.41 -25.38
N GLY A 71 -12.24 -11.73 -24.45
CA GLY A 71 -12.66 -12.28 -23.16
C GLY A 71 -11.62 -12.17 -22.04
N ASP A 72 -10.51 -11.47 -22.29
CA ASP A 72 -9.51 -11.13 -21.28
C ASP A 72 -9.93 -9.85 -20.51
N VAL A 73 -9.08 -9.37 -19.60
CA VAL A 73 -9.40 -8.24 -18.70
C VAL A 73 -8.37 -7.14 -18.88
N VAL A 74 -8.83 -5.89 -18.95
CA VAL A 74 -7.96 -4.71 -18.88
C VAL A 74 -8.03 -4.10 -17.49
N ALA A 75 -6.88 -3.97 -16.83
CA ALA A 75 -6.74 -3.38 -15.51
C ALA A 75 -5.98 -2.06 -15.60
N LEU A 76 -6.49 -1.00 -14.97
CA LEU A 76 -5.88 0.32 -15.00
C LEU A 76 -6.15 1.08 -13.71
N PHE A 77 -5.37 2.14 -13.50
CA PHE A 77 -5.51 3.04 -12.37
C PHE A 77 -5.91 4.45 -12.84
N PRO A 78 -7.20 4.83 -12.72
CA PRO A 78 -7.74 6.01 -13.38
C PRO A 78 -7.23 7.33 -12.80
N GLU A 79 -6.70 7.36 -11.58
CA GLU A 79 -6.02 8.54 -11.00
C GLU A 79 -4.87 9.06 -11.88
N ALA A 80 -4.26 8.15 -12.66
CA ALA A 80 -3.06 8.42 -13.44
C ALA A 80 -2.10 9.31 -12.65
N SER A 81 -1.75 8.92 -11.42
CA SER A 81 -0.71 9.55 -10.61
C SER A 81 -0.40 8.65 -9.43
N HIS A 82 0.71 8.94 -8.74
CA HIS A 82 0.98 8.36 -7.44
C HIS A 82 0.76 9.44 -6.39
N GLN A 83 0.00 9.10 -5.36
CA GLN A 83 -0.31 9.97 -4.24
C GLN A 83 0.15 9.34 -2.93
N ARG A 84 0.53 10.19 -1.99
CA ARG A 84 0.86 9.81 -0.62
C ARG A 84 -0.37 10.06 0.24
N GLY A 85 -0.91 9.01 0.83
CA GLY A 85 -2.01 9.09 1.77
C GLY A 85 -3.27 8.36 1.32
N HIS A 86 -4.25 8.33 2.22
CA HIS A 86 -5.50 7.61 2.06
C HIS A 86 -6.63 8.51 1.56
N TYR A 87 -6.48 9.16 0.41
CA TYR A 87 -7.55 9.95 -0.24
C TYR A 87 -7.64 9.63 -1.72
N LEU A 88 -8.80 9.79 -2.34
CA LEU A 88 -9.01 9.52 -3.76
C LEU A 88 -8.66 10.76 -4.59
N ALA A 89 -7.80 10.58 -5.60
CA ALA A 89 -7.55 11.64 -6.57
C ALA A 89 -8.58 11.63 -7.70
N SER A 90 -8.70 12.76 -8.40
CA SER A 90 -9.53 12.88 -9.60
C SER A 90 -9.17 11.83 -10.64
N PHE A 91 -10.18 11.20 -11.24
CA PHE A 91 -10.00 10.22 -12.30
C PHE A 91 -9.84 10.86 -13.68
N LYS A 92 -8.90 10.32 -14.47
CA LYS A 92 -8.78 10.63 -15.90
C LYS A 92 -9.81 9.85 -16.70
N LYS A 93 -10.21 10.42 -17.84
CA LYS A 93 -11.26 9.88 -18.72
C LYS A 93 -10.86 8.64 -19.52
N GLY A 94 -9.61 8.17 -19.43
CA GLY A 94 -9.07 7.10 -20.28
C GLY A 94 -9.84 5.78 -20.17
N PHE A 95 -10.21 5.36 -18.96
CA PHE A 95 -10.95 4.12 -18.77
C PHE A 95 -12.37 4.19 -19.35
N ALA A 96 -13.05 5.34 -19.19
CA ALA A 96 -14.39 5.56 -19.70
C ALA A 96 -14.38 5.58 -21.24
N ARG A 97 -13.34 6.15 -21.87
CA ARG A 97 -13.16 6.08 -23.32
C ARG A 97 -13.00 4.64 -23.82
N ILE A 98 -12.17 3.83 -23.16
CA ILE A 98 -12.03 2.40 -23.50
C ILE A 98 -13.38 1.69 -23.36
N ALA A 99 -14.11 1.95 -22.27
CA ALA A 99 -15.38 1.30 -21.99
C ALA A 99 -16.45 1.62 -23.06
N PHE A 100 -16.59 2.89 -23.44
CA PHE A 100 -17.50 3.29 -24.53
C PHE A 100 -17.02 2.81 -25.90
N LYS A 101 -15.69 2.73 -26.13
CA LYS A 101 -15.15 2.16 -27.37
C LYS A 101 -15.56 0.69 -27.55
N VAL A 102 -15.42 -0.12 -26.49
CA VAL A 102 -15.90 -1.51 -26.49
C VAL A 102 -17.41 -1.59 -26.75
N ALA A 103 -18.18 -0.67 -26.17
CA ALA A 103 -19.62 -0.63 -26.40
C ALA A 103 -19.94 -0.31 -27.87
N GLU A 104 -19.27 0.69 -28.45
CA GLU A 104 -19.39 1.07 -29.86
C GLU A 104 -19.02 -0.08 -30.80
N ASP A 105 -17.88 -0.74 -30.56
CA ASP A 105 -17.37 -1.85 -31.38
C ASP A 105 -18.31 -3.09 -31.32
N ASN A 106 -19.10 -3.22 -30.24
CA ASN A 106 -20.15 -4.24 -30.10
C ASN A 106 -21.57 -3.71 -30.38
N HIS A 107 -21.70 -2.60 -31.12
CA HIS A 107 -22.98 -2.00 -31.51
C HIS A 107 -23.94 -1.72 -30.33
N PHE A 108 -23.40 -1.50 -29.13
CA PHE A 108 -24.13 -1.26 -27.89
C PHE A 108 -25.04 -2.44 -27.45
N GLU A 109 -24.79 -3.65 -27.95
CA GLU A 109 -25.62 -4.83 -27.67
C GLU A 109 -25.13 -5.64 -26.45
N LYS A 110 -23.82 -5.65 -26.21
CA LYS A 110 -23.20 -6.46 -25.14
C LYS A 110 -22.87 -5.60 -23.92
N PRO A 111 -23.37 -5.95 -22.72
CA PRO A 111 -23.06 -5.20 -21.51
C PRO A 111 -21.62 -5.46 -21.05
N LEU A 112 -20.81 -4.39 -21.00
CA LEU A 112 -19.49 -4.41 -20.38
C LEU A 112 -19.62 -4.15 -18.87
N ARG A 113 -19.00 -5.01 -18.05
CA ARG A 113 -18.95 -4.84 -16.59
C ARG A 113 -17.62 -4.25 -16.14
N ILE A 114 -17.70 -3.22 -15.30
CA ILE A 114 -16.56 -2.58 -14.64
C ILE A 114 -16.52 -3.07 -13.20
N VAL A 115 -15.34 -3.53 -12.75
CA VAL A 115 -15.12 -4.00 -11.38
C VAL A 115 -14.29 -2.96 -10.63
N PRO A 116 -14.89 -2.19 -9.69
CA PRO A 116 -14.13 -1.25 -8.89
C PRO A 116 -13.28 -1.99 -7.88
N MET A 117 -12.01 -1.59 -7.74
CA MET A 117 -11.08 -2.15 -6.76
C MET A 117 -10.39 -1.03 -5.99
N ALA A 118 -10.22 -1.23 -4.69
CA ALA A 118 -9.45 -0.33 -3.83
C ALA A 118 -8.33 -1.08 -3.10
N HIS A 119 -7.23 -0.37 -2.87
CA HIS A 119 -6.08 -0.87 -2.13
C HIS A 119 -6.04 -0.22 -0.76
N HIS A 120 -5.65 -0.97 0.26
CA HIS A 120 -5.37 -0.45 1.59
C HIS A 120 -4.07 -1.06 2.13
N TYR A 121 -3.05 -0.23 2.34
CA TYR A 121 -1.78 -0.64 2.97
C TYR A 121 -1.73 -0.21 4.42
N SER A 122 -1.15 -1.04 5.28
CA SER A 122 -0.75 -0.60 6.62
C SER A 122 0.47 0.33 6.59
N ASN A 123 1.31 0.21 5.55
CA ASN A 123 2.43 1.09 5.27
C ASN A 123 2.88 0.93 3.82
N TYR A 124 3.08 2.05 3.13
CA TYR A 124 3.41 2.11 1.70
C TYR A 124 4.83 1.69 1.32
N PHE A 125 5.80 1.91 2.20
CA PHE A 125 7.22 1.82 1.86
C PHE A 125 7.95 0.72 2.62
N SER A 126 7.34 0.21 3.70
CA SER A 126 7.95 -0.81 4.54
C SER A 126 7.67 -2.20 3.97
N ALA A 127 8.70 -3.02 3.85
CA ALA A 127 8.53 -4.45 3.60
C ALA A 127 7.72 -5.11 4.73
N GLN A 128 7.06 -6.24 4.42
CA GLN A 128 6.24 -7.01 5.35
C GLN A 128 5.11 -6.17 5.99
N SER A 129 4.65 -5.15 5.28
CA SER A 129 3.40 -4.45 5.58
C SER A 129 2.20 -5.30 5.16
N LYS A 130 1.03 -4.98 5.70
CA LYS A 130 -0.22 -5.63 5.33
C LYS A 130 -0.82 -4.91 4.12
N LEU A 131 -1.33 -5.67 3.17
CA LEU A 131 -2.13 -5.21 2.04
C LEU A 131 -3.51 -5.86 2.12
N CYS A 132 -4.55 -5.06 1.92
CA CYS A 132 -5.89 -5.50 1.63
C CYS A 132 -6.31 -4.95 0.26
N ILE A 133 -6.90 -5.82 -0.55
CA ILE A 133 -7.53 -5.46 -1.82
C ILE A 133 -9.01 -5.70 -1.66
N ILE A 134 -9.78 -4.66 -1.95
CA ILE A 134 -11.23 -4.64 -1.77
C ILE A 134 -11.81 -4.64 -3.16
N VAL A 135 -12.51 -5.72 -3.49
CA VAL A 135 -13.20 -5.88 -4.76
C VAL A 135 -14.66 -5.46 -4.53
N GLY A 136 -15.07 -4.39 -5.18
CA GLY A 136 -16.46 -3.91 -5.11
C GLY A 136 -17.38 -4.68 -6.05
N LYS A 137 -18.67 -4.39 -5.94
CA LYS A 137 -19.69 -4.99 -6.81
C LYS A 137 -19.48 -4.52 -8.26
N PRO A 138 -19.40 -5.44 -9.24
CA PRO A 138 -19.38 -5.07 -10.66
C PRO A 138 -20.61 -4.24 -11.02
N PHE A 139 -20.45 -3.29 -11.94
CA PHE A 139 -21.54 -2.50 -12.48
C PHE A 139 -21.39 -2.34 -13.99
N ASP A 140 -22.50 -2.21 -14.70
CA ASP A 140 -22.53 -1.80 -16.10
C ASP A 140 -22.92 -0.33 -16.23
N PHE A 141 -22.94 0.15 -17.48
CA PHE A 141 -23.22 1.53 -17.84
C PHE A 141 -24.08 1.60 -19.11
N THR A 142 -24.91 0.56 -19.31
CA THR A 142 -25.80 0.45 -20.47
C THR A 142 -26.82 1.59 -20.52
N ASP A 143 -27.21 2.10 -19.35
CA ASP A 143 -28.06 3.28 -19.18
C ASP A 143 -27.45 4.58 -19.74
N LEU A 144 -26.14 4.62 -19.99
CA LEU A 144 -25.44 5.77 -20.56
C LEU A 144 -25.25 5.68 -22.08
N TYR A 145 -25.75 4.63 -22.75
CA TYR A 145 -25.53 4.41 -24.19
C TYR A 145 -26.23 5.45 -25.06
N GLU A 146 -27.51 5.74 -24.81
CA GLU A 146 -28.24 6.77 -25.56
C GLU A 146 -27.64 8.16 -25.31
N LEU A 147 -27.29 8.46 -24.06
CA LEU A 147 -26.59 9.70 -23.73
C LEU A 147 -25.24 9.82 -24.44
N TYR A 148 -24.52 8.72 -24.64
CA TYR A 148 -23.24 8.72 -25.36
C TYR A 148 -23.42 9.03 -26.84
N LYS A 149 -24.50 8.55 -27.48
CA LYS A 149 -24.82 8.86 -28.89
C LYS A 149 -25.14 10.35 -29.08
N GLU A 150 -25.80 10.96 -28.11
CA GLU A 150 -26.15 12.39 -28.13
C GLU A 150 -24.98 13.30 -27.72
N ASP A 151 -24.35 13.02 -26.58
CA ASP A 151 -23.25 13.79 -26.01
C ASP A 151 -22.20 12.86 -25.38
N PRO A 152 -21.19 12.42 -26.17
CA PRO A 152 -20.13 11.54 -25.71
C PRO A 152 -19.38 12.09 -24.49
N ASN A 153 -19.17 13.42 -24.44
CA ASN A 153 -18.38 14.04 -23.37
C ASN A 153 -19.12 13.98 -22.03
N LYS A 154 -20.43 14.20 -22.03
CA LYS A 154 -21.28 14.13 -20.85
C LYS A 154 -21.43 12.69 -20.36
N ALA A 155 -21.66 11.73 -21.25
CA ALA A 155 -21.71 10.31 -20.88
C ALA A 155 -20.38 9.81 -20.27
N ILE A 156 -19.24 10.18 -20.87
CA ILE A 156 -17.90 9.88 -20.34
C ILE A 156 -17.73 10.49 -18.94
N ALA A 157 -18.16 11.74 -18.73
CA ALA A 157 -18.05 12.39 -17.44
C ALA A 157 -18.91 11.70 -16.36
N GLN A 158 -20.14 11.31 -16.68
CA GLN A 158 -21.01 10.59 -15.77
C GLN A 158 -20.48 9.21 -15.40
N LEU A 159 -19.98 8.45 -16.37
CA LEU A 159 -19.33 7.16 -16.10
C LEU A 159 -18.10 7.33 -15.21
N ASN A 160 -17.31 8.38 -15.46
CA ASN A 160 -16.14 8.71 -14.65
C ASN A 160 -16.51 9.00 -13.20
N GLN A 161 -17.53 9.83 -12.97
CA GLN A 161 -18.04 10.14 -11.64
C GLN A 161 -18.59 8.88 -10.93
N ARG A 162 -19.41 8.09 -11.63
CA ARG A 162 -19.97 6.84 -11.08
C ARG A 162 -18.88 5.87 -10.62
N ALA A 163 -17.82 5.71 -11.42
CA ALA A 163 -16.69 4.86 -11.05
C ALA A 163 -15.89 5.45 -9.88
N HIS A 164 -15.71 6.77 -9.85
CA HIS A 164 -15.04 7.47 -8.76
C HIS A 164 -15.76 7.23 -7.43
N ASP A 165 -17.07 7.44 -7.37
CA ASP A 165 -17.85 7.28 -6.14
C ASP A 165 -17.85 5.84 -5.64
N LYS A 166 -17.98 4.87 -6.56
CA LYS A 166 -17.86 3.44 -6.22
C LYS A 166 -16.48 3.08 -5.66
N VAL A 167 -15.39 3.67 -6.15
CA VAL A 167 -14.05 3.41 -5.59
C VAL A 167 -13.88 4.13 -4.25
N LYS A 168 -14.41 5.36 -4.12
CA LYS A 168 -14.38 6.15 -2.88
C LYS A 168 -15.00 5.38 -1.72
N GLU A 169 -16.17 4.77 -1.93
CA GLU A 169 -16.85 3.93 -0.94
C GLU A 169 -16.01 2.75 -0.44
N LEU A 170 -15.13 2.20 -1.28
CA LEU A 170 -14.30 1.04 -0.93
C LEU A 170 -13.07 1.44 -0.09
N MET A 171 -12.59 2.67 -0.20
CA MET A 171 -11.36 3.13 0.48
C MET A 171 -11.65 4.01 1.70
N LEU A 172 -10.61 4.30 2.49
CA LEU A 172 -10.73 5.12 3.71
C LEU A 172 -11.13 6.58 3.41
N ASP A 173 -10.67 7.12 2.28
CA ASP A 173 -10.84 8.50 1.82
C ASP A 173 -10.90 9.61 2.89
N ILE A 174 -9.73 10.09 3.31
CA ILE A 174 -9.57 11.28 4.16
C ILE A 174 -9.57 12.52 3.25
N SER A 175 -10.74 13.13 3.08
CA SER A 175 -10.89 14.31 2.21
C SER A 175 -10.21 15.57 2.78
N ASP A 176 -10.13 15.71 4.11
CA ASP A 176 -9.44 16.83 4.77
C ASP A 176 -7.91 16.69 4.66
N ARG A 177 -7.33 17.48 3.76
CA ARG A 177 -5.88 17.49 3.52
C ARG A 177 -5.10 18.34 4.51
N GLU A 178 -5.75 19.33 5.13
CA GLU A 178 -5.12 20.23 6.10
C GLU A 178 -4.82 19.49 7.39
N HIS A 179 -5.77 18.67 7.85
CA HIS A 179 -5.67 17.89 9.08
C HIS A 179 -5.29 16.42 8.85
N TYR A 180 -4.73 16.10 7.68
CA TYR A 180 -4.50 14.71 7.27
C TYR A 180 -3.67 13.89 8.29
N GLU A 181 -2.57 14.46 8.81
CA GLU A 181 -1.71 13.75 9.78
C GLU A 181 -2.47 13.45 11.09
N GLN A 182 -3.36 14.35 11.50
CA GLN A 182 -4.18 14.24 12.69
C GLN A 182 -5.24 13.14 12.50
N TYR A 183 -5.91 13.09 11.35
CA TYR A 183 -6.85 12.01 11.01
C TYR A 183 -6.15 10.64 11.05
N GLU A 184 -4.98 10.52 10.43
CA GLU A 184 -4.21 9.26 10.43
C GLU A 184 -3.81 8.85 11.87
N MET A 185 -3.37 9.81 12.68
CA MET A 185 -3.04 9.56 14.08
C MET A 185 -4.27 9.16 14.91
N LEU A 186 -5.42 9.81 14.72
CA LEU A 186 -6.67 9.49 15.42
C LEU A 186 -7.17 8.10 15.03
N CYS A 187 -7.12 7.72 13.76
CA CYS A 187 -7.38 6.35 13.31
C CYS A 187 -6.51 5.37 14.07
N SER A 188 -5.20 5.60 14.12
CA SER A 188 -4.27 4.78 14.89
C SER A 188 -4.68 4.69 16.37
N VAL A 189 -4.90 5.83 17.05
CA VAL A 189 -5.23 5.89 18.48
C VAL A 189 -6.55 5.19 18.82
N ASN A 190 -7.60 5.37 18.00
CA ASN A 190 -8.95 4.84 18.23
C ASN A 190 -9.14 3.39 17.74
N ARG A 191 -8.31 2.89 16.81
CA ARG A 191 -8.52 1.59 16.14
C ARG A 191 -8.84 0.43 17.08
N ASP A 192 -8.08 0.30 18.17
CA ASP A 192 -8.28 -0.80 19.13
C ASP A 192 -9.59 -0.69 19.91
N ARG A 193 -10.07 0.54 20.16
CA ARG A 193 -11.37 0.80 20.79
C ARG A 193 -12.48 0.51 19.78
N GLN A 194 -12.38 1.07 18.58
CA GLN A 194 -13.40 0.92 17.55
C GLN A 194 -13.59 -0.55 17.13
N MET A 195 -12.51 -1.31 16.94
CA MET A 195 -12.60 -2.75 16.68
C MET A 195 -13.28 -3.52 17.82
N LYS A 196 -13.14 -3.11 19.08
CA LYS A 196 -13.82 -3.76 20.21
C LYS A 196 -15.32 -3.43 20.22
N ILE A 197 -15.67 -2.16 20.00
CA ILE A 197 -17.06 -1.70 19.92
C ILE A 197 -17.80 -2.48 18.82
N MET A 198 -17.18 -2.57 17.64
CA MET A 198 -17.73 -3.27 16.48
C MET A 198 -17.55 -4.80 16.53
N LYS A 199 -17.00 -5.37 17.61
CA LYS A 199 -16.74 -6.81 17.78
C LYS A 199 -15.93 -7.45 16.64
N LEU A 200 -14.98 -6.71 16.07
CA LEU A 200 -14.17 -7.14 14.93
C LEU A 200 -12.94 -7.96 15.34
N ARG A 201 -12.60 -8.98 14.54
CA ARG A 201 -11.41 -9.83 14.75
C ARG A 201 -10.14 -9.09 14.34
N LYS A 202 -9.17 -8.95 15.26
CA LYS A 202 -7.88 -8.27 15.00
C LYS A 202 -6.94 -8.99 14.04
N SER A 203 -7.13 -10.30 13.84
CA SER A 203 -6.31 -11.10 12.93
C SER A 203 -6.58 -10.79 11.46
N TYR A 204 -7.77 -10.28 11.14
CA TYR A 204 -8.19 -9.98 9.78
C TYR A 204 -7.96 -8.50 9.47
N PHE A 205 -6.96 -8.21 8.64
CA PHE A 205 -6.54 -6.82 8.35
C PHE A 205 -7.64 -5.90 7.80
N PRO A 206 -8.58 -6.35 6.94
CA PRO A 206 -9.65 -5.48 6.43
C PRO A 206 -10.58 -4.91 7.53
N ASN A 207 -10.62 -5.54 8.71
CA ASN A 207 -11.32 -4.98 9.86
C ASN A 207 -10.66 -3.71 10.40
N GLU A 208 -9.35 -3.54 10.24
CA GLU A 208 -8.67 -2.29 10.59
C GLU A 208 -9.18 -1.13 9.73
N LEU A 209 -9.34 -1.35 8.41
CA LEU A 209 -9.93 -0.36 7.52
C LEU A 209 -11.38 -0.03 7.90
N THR A 210 -12.18 -1.04 8.24
CA THR A 210 -13.57 -0.84 8.63
C THR A 210 -13.67 0.04 9.89
N ALA A 211 -12.80 -0.20 10.87
CA ALA A 211 -12.70 0.62 12.08
C ALA A 211 -12.17 2.04 11.79
N ASP A 212 -11.20 2.17 10.89
CA ASP A 212 -10.65 3.47 10.50
C ASP A 212 -11.70 4.30 9.74
N LYS A 213 -12.49 3.70 8.84
CA LYS A 213 -13.62 4.36 8.15
C LYS A 213 -14.64 4.93 9.12
N ALA A 214 -15.04 4.13 10.12
CA ALA A 214 -15.96 4.58 11.16
C ALA A 214 -15.36 5.72 12.00
N THR A 215 -14.03 5.72 12.19
CA THR A 215 -13.34 6.80 12.90
C THR A 215 -13.30 8.08 12.06
N VAL A 216 -12.99 8.00 10.77
CA VAL A 216 -13.00 9.16 9.85
C VAL A 216 -14.39 9.77 9.77
N ALA A 217 -15.43 8.96 9.57
CA ALA A 217 -16.81 9.43 9.54
C ALA A 217 -17.22 10.16 10.84
N ALA A 218 -16.78 9.67 12.00
CA ALA A 218 -17.04 10.33 13.27
C ALA A 218 -16.27 11.66 13.44
N ILE A 219 -15.05 11.76 12.88
CA ILE A 219 -14.30 13.02 12.86
C ILE A 219 -14.99 14.03 11.93
N ASP A 220 -15.40 13.60 10.73
CA ASP A 220 -16.11 14.45 9.76
C ASP A 220 -17.42 14.97 10.35
N GLN A 221 -18.19 14.10 11.00
CA GLN A 221 -19.40 14.51 11.72
C GLN A 221 -19.11 15.52 12.84
N LEU A 222 -18.04 15.30 13.62
CA LEU A 222 -17.64 16.24 14.69
C LEU A 222 -17.25 17.61 14.11
N LYS A 223 -16.58 17.63 12.95
CA LYS A 223 -16.20 18.86 12.25
C LYS A 223 -17.41 19.70 11.88
N GLU A 224 -18.50 19.06 11.45
CA GLU A 224 -19.75 19.73 11.10
C GLU A 224 -20.58 20.12 12.33
N SER A 225 -20.67 19.25 13.34
CA SER A 225 -21.56 19.47 14.49
C SER A 225 -20.97 20.35 15.60
N GLU A 226 -19.67 20.21 15.89
CA GLU A 226 -18.98 20.93 16.97
C GLU A 226 -17.56 21.38 16.56
N PRO A 227 -17.44 22.45 15.75
CA PRO A 227 -16.16 22.91 15.21
C PRO A 227 -15.10 23.22 16.28
N ASP A 228 -15.49 23.81 17.40
CA ASP A 228 -14.56 24.14 18.50
C ASP A 228 -13.93 22.88 19.13
N THR A 229 -14.74 21.84 19.31
CA THR A 229 -14.27 20.54 19.82
C THR A 229 -13.37 19.86 18.79
N PHE A 230 -13.71 19.95 17.50
CA PHE A 230 -12.90 19.45 16.40
C PHE A 230 -11.50 20.12 16.40
N GLU A 231 -11.43 21.45 16.43
CA GLU A 231 -10.17 22.21 16.43
C GLU A 231 -9.30 21.86 17.65
N LYS A 232 -9.93 21.76 18.83
CA LYS A 232 -9.24 21.31 20.05
C LYS A 232 -8.67 19.90 19.89
N LEU A 233 -9.42 18.97 19.32
CA LEU A 233 -8.97 17.60 19.07
C LEU A 233 -7.81 17.57 18.07
N MET A 234 -7.88 18.35 16.99
CA MET A 234 -6.82 18.47 15.99
C MET A 234 -5.53 19.02 16.61
N SER A 235 -5.64 20.09 17.41
CA SER A 235 -4.50 20.70 18.12
C SER A 235 -3.81 19.72 19.08
N LEU A 236 -4.58 19.05 19.94
CA LEU A 236 -4.05 18.04 20.87
C LEU A 236 -3.37 16.89 20.13
N THR A 237 -3.95 16.46 19.01
CA THR A 237 -3.41 15.38 18.17
C THR A 237 -2.12 15.81 17.46
N ALA A 238 -2.05 17.05 16.98
CA ALA A 238 -0.84 17.61 16.38
C ALA A 238 0.32 17.69 17.39
N GLU A 239 0.04 18.18 18.60
CA GLU A 239 1.03 18.22 19.68
C GLU A 239 1.51 16.83 20.06
N TYR A 240 0.58 15.89 20.24
CA TYR A 240 0.89 14.49 20.52
C TYR A 240 1.79 13.87 19.43
N SER A 241 1.47 14.12 18.17
CA SER A 241 2.24 13.65 17.01
C SER A 241 3.65 14.22 16.99
N LYS A 242 3.80 15.52 17.31
CA LYS A 242 5.10 16.20 17.42
C LYS A 242 5.96 15.60 18.52
N LEU A 243 5.39 15.32 19.69
CA LEU A 243 6.09 14.68 20.81
C LEU A 243 6.52 13.25 20.47
N LEU A 244 5.66 12.46 19.83
CA LEU A 244 6.04 11.12 19.36
C LEU A 244 7.19 11.16 18.34
N LYS A 245 7.17 12.12 17.41
CA LYS A 245 8.27 12.36 16.45
C LYS A 245 9.57 12.72 17.20
N LYS A 246 9.53 13.65 18.17
CA LYS A 246 10.68 14.04 19.02
C LYS A 246 11.24 12.84 19.80
N LEU A 247 10.35 12.04 20.38
CA LEU A 247 10.72 10.83 21.10
C LEU A 247 11.08 9.69 20.15
N ASN A 248 10.92 9.80 18.84
CA ASN A 248 11.07 8.71 17.86
C ASN A 248 10.34 7.43 18.33
N LEU A 249 9.10 7.59 18.82
CA LEU A 249 8.22 6.51 19.26
C LEU A 249 6.96 6.49 18.39
N ARG A 250 6.28 5.34 18.35
CA ARG A 250 4.98 5.18 17.68
C ARG A 250 3.87 4.95 18.71
N ASP A 251 2.65 5.38 18.40
CA ASP A 251 1.49 5.25 19.30
C ASP A 251 1.28 3.81 19.81
N TRP A 252 1.44 2.78 18.95
CA TRP A 252 1.26 1.38 19.35
C TRP A 252 2.08 0.97 20.58
N ILE A 253 3.22 1.63 20.80
CA ILE A 253 4.09 1.36 21.95
C ILE A 253 3.38 1.80 23.22
N LEU A 254 2.69 2.95 23.22
CA LEU A 254 2.01 3.51 24.38
C LEU A 254 0.75 2.72 24.78
N ARG A 255 0.15 1.96 23.85
CA ARG A 255 -1.00 1.08 24.12
C ARG A 255 -0.70 -0.09 25.04
N LYS A 256 0.53 -0.58 25.04
CA LYS A 256 0.92 -1.80 25.76
C LYS A 256 1.32 -1.50 27.21
N ARG A 257 1.17 -2.47 28.11
CA ARG A 257 1.78 -2.40 29.45
C ARG A 257 3.30 -2.35 29.30
N VAL A 258 3.96 -1.51 30.10
CA VAL A 258 5.40 -1.23 30.00
C VAL A 258 6.25 -2.48 30.22
N LEU A 259 5.90 -3.30 31.22
CA LEU A 259 6.66 -4.46 31.66
C LEU A 259 6.11 -5.82 31.18
N GLY A 260 5.09 -5.85 30.30
CA GLY A 260 4.33 -7.08 29.98
C GLY A 260 5.15 -8.28 29.47
N GLU A 261 5.07 -8.59 28.18
CA GLU A 261 5.82 -9.73 27.60
C GLU A 261 7.31 -9.42 27.37
N TRP A 262 7.84 -8.32 27.92
CA TRP A 262 9.19 -7.85 27.61
C TRP A 262 10.26 -8.79 28.16
N TRP A 263 10.12 -9.21 29.43
CA TRP A 263 11.04 -10.13 30.10
C TRP A 263 11.03 -11.54 29.48
N LEU A 264 9.87 -12.03 29.02
CA LEU A 264 9.75 -13.32 28.33
C LEU A 264 10.44 -13.34 26.96
N ARG A 265 10.50 -12.20 26.28
CA ARG A 265 10.99 -12.12 24.89
C ARG A 265 12.47 -11.78 24.78
N LEU A 266 13.08 -11.28 25.85
CA LEU A 266 14.51 -10.95 25.88
C LEU A 266 15.40 -12.19 25.72
N PRO A 267 15.18 -13.32 26.44
CA PRO A 267 15.96 -14.55 26.25
C PRO A 267 15.83 -15.11 24.84
N VAL A 268 14.62 -15.10 24.27
CA VAL A 268 14.37 -15.53 22.89
C VAL A 268 15.14 -14.66 21.88
N SER A 269 15.26 -13.36 22.15
CA SER A 269 16.05 -12.45 21.30
C SER A 269 17.53 -12.82 21.31
N ILE A 270 18.07 -13.19 22.47
CA ILE A 270 19.47 -13.60 22.63
C ILE A 270 19.72 -14.93 21.92
N LEU A 271 18.82 -15.91 22.08
CA LEU A 271 18.90 -17.21 21.40
C LEU A 271 18.85 -17.09 19.88
N LEU A 272 18.03 -16.18 19.34
CA LEU A 272 17.89 -15.96 17.89
C LEU A 272 18.98 -15.06 17.29
N LEU A 273 19.81 -14.43 18.11
CA LEU A 273 20.81 -13.45 17.67
C LEU A 273 21.85 -14.07 16.70
N PRO A 274 22.44 -15.26 16.95
CA PRO A 274 23.40 -15.85 16.02
C PRO A 274 22.81 -16.14 14.65
N PHE A 275 21.56 -16.64 14.60
CA PHE A 275 20.85 -16.89 13.36
C PHE A 275 20.54 -15.61 12.59
N TRP A 276 20.20 -14.53 13.31
CA TRP A 276 20.01 -13.22 12.69
C TRP A 276 21.33 -12.66 12.13
N ILE A 277 22.44 -12.79 12.86
CA ILE A 277 23.76 -12.34 12.40
C ILE A 277 24.16 -13.11 11.14
N PHE A 278 24.01 -14.43 11.13
CA PHE A 278 24.27 -15.25 9.94
C PHE A 278 23.42 -14.80 8.75
N GLY A 279 22.09 -14.68 8.95
CA GLY A 279 21.19 -14.22 7.89
C GLY A 279 21.50 -12.80 7.43
N ALA A 280 21.97 -11.91 8.31
CA ALA A 280 22.40 -10.57 7.96
C ALA A 280 23.66 -10.59 7.10
N ILE A 281 24.70 -11.35 7.48
CA ILE A 281 25.94 -11.47 6.72
C ILE A 281 25.66 -11.97 5.30
N VAL A 282 24.86 -13.03 5.17
CA VAL A 282 24.58 -13.65 3.86
C VAL A 282 23.70 -12.76 2.97
N ASN A 283 22.73 -12.03 3.54
CA ASN A 283 21.66 -11.39 2.74
C ASN A 283 21.70 -9.86 2.71
N VAL A 284 22.43 -9.17 3.60
CA VAL A 284 22.48 -7.71 3.59
C VAL A 284 23.13 -7.18 2.31
N LEU A 285 24.21 -7.82 1.84
CA LEU A 285 24.90 -7.38 0.63
C LEU A 285 24.02 -7.48 -0.64
N PRO A 286 23.44 -8.63 -1.01
CA PRO A 286 22.62 -8.72 -2.23
C PRO A 286 21.38 -7.83 -2.16
N LEU A 287 20.74 -7.72 -0.99
CA LEU A 287 19.60 -6.82 -0.80
C LEU A 287 19.99 -5.34 -0.86
N GLY A 288 21.19 -5.00 -0.38
CA GLY A 288 21.78 -3.67 -0.47
C GLY A 288 22.10 -3.29 -1.92
N LEU A 289 22.70 -4.21 -2.68
CA LEU A 289 22.96 -4.06 -4.12
C LEU A 289 21.65 -3.86 -4.90
N ALA A 290 20.64 -4.69 -4.64
CA ALA A 290 19.33 -4.55 -5.27
C ALA A 290 18.71 -3.17 -5.01
N LYS A 291 18.83 -2.67 -3.77
CA LYS A 291 18.37 -1.34 -3.39
C LYS A 291 19.16 -0.24 -4.12
N LEU A 292 20.48 -0.36 -4.19
CA LEU A 292 21.35 0.62 -4.85
C LEU A 292 21.01 0.75 -6.34
N ILE A 293 20.91 -0.38 -7.05
CA ILE A 293 20.55 -0.44 -8.46
C ILE A 293 19.18 0.21 -8.67
N ASN A 294 18.19 -0.15 -7.87
CA ASN A 294 16.84 0.42 -7.95
C ASN A 294 16.85 1.95 -7.79
N THR A 295 17.55 2.47 -6.79
CA THR A 295 17.63 3.93 -6.54
C THR A 295 18.30 4.71 -7.67
N HIS A 296 19.25 4.09 -8.40
CA HIS A 296 19.88 4.70 -9.58
C HIS A 296 19.01 4.57 -10.83
N MET A 297 18.32 3.44 -11.01
CA MET A 297 17.51 3.20 -12.18
C MET A 297 16.24 4.06 -12.23
N ILE A 298 15.65 4.36 -11.07
CA ILE A 298 14.28 4.88 -10.95
C ILE A 298 14.20 5.99 -9.90
N LYS A 299 13.77 7.18 -10.35
CA LYS A 299 13.58 8.35 -9.47
C LYS A 299 12.29 8.27 -8.66
N ASP A 300 11.26 7.59 -9.17
CA ASP A 300 9.96 7.48 -8.50
C ASP A 300 10.00 6.47 -7.33
N LYS A 301 9.97 6.98 -6.10
CA LYS A 301 9.99 6.19 -4.86
C LYS A 301 8.81 5.22 -4.74
N MET A 302 7.70 5.46 -5.41
CA MET A 302 6.51 4.60 -5.32
C MET A 302 6.71 3.27 -6.06
N LEU A 303 7.58 3.25 -7.08
CA LEU A 303 7.92 2.04 -7.81
C LEU A 303 9.06 1.25 -7.16
N HIS A 304 9.74 1.84 -6.16
CA HIS A 304 10.93 1.24 -5.55
C HIS A 304 10.63 -0.12 -4.94
N ALA A 305 9.51 -0.30 -4.26
CA ALA A 305 9.19 -1.57 -3.60
C ALA A 305 9.06 -2.73 -4.61
N SER A 306 8.25 -2.57 -5.65
CA SER A 306 7.99 -3.61 -6.65
C SER A 306 9.23 -3.92 -7.49
N ILE A 307 10.02 -2.91 -7.83
CA ILE A 307 11.20 -3.08 -8.68
C ILE A 307 12.39 -3.61 -7.87
N GLN A 308 12.50 -3.21 -6.59
CA GLN A 308 13.44 -3.84 -5.68
C GLN A 308 13.13 -5.33 -5.49
N LEU A 309 11.85 -5.72 -5.45
CA LEU A 309 11.47 -7.14 -5.40
C LEU A 309 11.94 -7.87 -6.67
N GLY A 310 11.65 -7.32 -7.85
CA GLY A 310 12.09 -7.90 -9.13
C GLY A 310 13.62 -8.03 -9.24
N ILE A 311 14.36 -6.98 -8.88
CA ILE A 311 15.83 -6.99 -8.88
C ILE A 311 16.35 -8.01 -7.84
N SER A 312 15.75 -8.07 -6.65
CA SER A 312 16.13 -9.06 -5.62
C SER A 312 15.93 -10.49 -6.11
N ILE A 313 14.84 -10.78 -6.82
CA ILE A 313 14.57 -12.12 -7.41
C ILE A 313 15.66 -12.52 -8.41
N ALA A 314 16.21 -11.56 -9.16
CA ALA A 314 17.30 -11.82 -10.10
C ALA A 314 18.68 -11.95 -9.42
N ILE A 315 18.98 -11.06 -8.45
CA ILE A 315 20.30 -11.00 -7.80
C ILE A 315 20.52 -12.14 -6.81
N LEU A 316 19.50 -12.53 -6.03
CA LEU A 316 19.66 -13.53 -4.97
C LEU A 316 20.15 -14.90 -5.48
N PRO A 317 19.59 -15.48 -6.57
CA PRO A 317 20.09 -16.76 -7.09
C PRO A 317 21.55 -16.68 -7.56
N ILE A 318 21.92 -15.58 -8.24
CA ILE A 318 23.29 -15.35 -8.70
C ILE A 318 24.23 -15.23 -7.50
N TRP A 319 23.84 -14.46 -6.49
CA TRP A 319 24.61 -14.28 -5.27
C TRP A 319 24.83 -15.60 -4.52
N TYR A 320 23.77 -16.42 -4.38
CA TYR A 320 23.88 -17.72 -3.74
C TYR A 320 24.75 -18.70 -4.53
N LEU A 321 24.72 -18.64 -5.87
CA LEU A 321 25.62 -19.43 -6.71
C LEU A 321 27.08 -19.01 -6.52
N ILE A 322 27.36 -17.71 -6.43
CA ILE A 322 28.72 -17.21 -6.13
C ILE A 322 29.19 -17.73 -4.77
N LEU A 323 28.35 -17.61 -3.72
CA LEU A 323 28.71 -18.11 -2.39
C LEU A 323 28.92 -19.63 -2.37
N PHE A 324 28.11 -20.38 -3.11
CA PHE A 324 28.28 -21.83 -3.27
C PHE A 324 29.64 -22.17 -3.87
N ILE A 325 30.03 -21.51 -4.98
CA ILE A 325 31.32 -21.73 -5.64
C ILE A 325 32.48 -21.36 -4.71
N LEU A 326 32.39 -20.22 -4.01
CA LEU A 326 33.43 -19.78 -3.06
C LEU A 326 33.63 -20.78 -1.92
N ILE A 327 32.54 -21.27 -1.32
CA ILE A 327 32.63 -22.26 -0.23
C ILE A 327 33.15 -23.59 -0.74
N TRP A 328 32.73 -24.01 -1.93
CA TRP A 328 33.27 -25.23 -2.53
C TRP A 328 34.78 -25.12 -2.78
N ALA A 329 35.26 -23.96 -3.27
CA ALA A 329 36.67 -23.72 -3.51
C ALA A 329 37.52 -23.67 -2.21
N ILE A 330 36.98 -23.14 -1.12
CA ILE A 330 37.70 -23.03 0.16
C ILE A 330 37.80 -24.38 0.89
N PHE A 331 36.70 -25.15 0.91
CA PHE A 331 36.62 -26.38 1.71
C PHE A 331 36.87 -27.65 0.90
N SER A 332 36.92 -27.57 -0.44
CA SER A 332 37.06 -28.69 -1.37
C SER A 332 36.05 -29.82 -1.16
N LYS A 333 34.93 -29.53 -0.49
CA LYS A 333 33.90 -30.50 -0.09
C LYS A 333 32.54 -30.02 -0.58
N LEU A 334 32.01 -30.71 -1.60
CA LEU A 334 30.74 -30.33 -2.23
C LEU A 334 29.56 -30.32 -1.25
N TRP A 335 29.52 -31.26 -0.30
CA TRP A 335 28.44 -31.34 0.68
C TRP A 335 28.39 -30.14 1.63
N ILE A 336 29.54 -29.50 1.92
CA ILE A 336 29.59 -28.27 2.75
C ILE A 336 28.97 -27.10 1.97
N ALA A 337 29.34 -26.95 0.70
CA ALA A 337 28.76 -25.93 -0.17
C ALA A 337 27.25 -26.13 -0.37
N ALA A 338 26.82 -27.38 -0.58
CA ALA A 338 25.41 -27.72 -0.70
C ALA A 338 24.64 -27.43 0.60
N ALA A 339 25.17 -27.82 1.77
CA ALA A 339 24.57 -27.52 3.07
C ALA A 339 24.45 -26.00 3.29
N PHE A 340 25.49 -25.22 2.93
CA PHE A 340 25.43 -23.77 3.02
C PHE A 340 24.33 -23.17 2.14
N LEU A 341 24.17 -23.64 0.90
CA LEU A 341 23.13 -23.17 0.00
C LEU A 341 21.73 -23.46 0.57
N VAL A 342 21.53 -24.67 1.11
CA VAL A 342 20.28 -25.09 1.76
C VAL A 342 19.98 -24.23 3.00
N ILE A 343 20.98 -23.84 3.79
CA ILE A 343 20.81 -22.98 4.98
C ILE A 343 20.62 -21.50 4.60
N SER A 344 21.20 -21.05 3.48
CA SER A 344 21.14 -19.66 3.04
C SER A 344 19.71 -19.20 2.72
N TYR A 345 18.90 -20.05 2.10
CA TYR A 345 17.51 -19.73 1.77
C TYR A 345 16.62 -19.46 3.01
N PRO A 346 16.51 -20.37 4.01
CA PRO A 346 15.75 -20.10 5.23
C PRO A 346 16.38 -18.96 6.06
N SER A 347 17.69 -18.71 5.94
CA SER A 347 18.33 -17.56 6.61
C SER A 347 17.77 -16.22 6.16
N LEU A 348 17.33 -16.08 4.90
CA LEU A 348 16.69 -14.87 4.39
C LEU A 348 15.35 -14.62 5.08
N LEU A 349 14.53 -15.67 5.23
CA LEU A 349 13.24 -15.60 5.92
C LEU A 349 13.43 -15.28 7.41
N LEU A 350 14.40 -15.94 8.06
CA LEU A 350 14.76 -15.67 9.44
C LEU A 350 15.23 -14.23 9.62
N TYR A 351 16.14 -13.75 8.78
CA TYR A 351 16.63 -12.36 8.79
C TYR A 351 15.47 -11.36 8.64
N ALA A 352 14.61 -11.56 7.64
CA ALA A 352 13.48 -10.67 7.39
C ALA A 352 12.50 -10.65 8.58
N ARG A 353 12.16 -11.81 9.16
CA ARG A 353 11.17 -11.89 10.24
C ARG A 353 11.71 -11.43 11.59
N SER A 354 12.96 -11.78 11.92
CA SER A 354 13.61 -11.37 13.17
C SER A 354 13.91 -9.86 13.18
N ARG A 355 14.16 -9.23 12.02
CA ARG A 355 14.33 -7.77 11.93
C ARG A 355 13.13 -7.00 12.52
N ILE A 356 11.89 -7.40 12.20
CA ILE A 356 10.68 -6.77 12.78
C ILE A 356 10.66 -6.94 14.29
N PHE A 357 10.98 -8.15 14.76
CA PHE A 357 10.97 -8.47 16.18
C PHE A 357 12.01 -7.64 16.94
N ILE A 358 13.23 -7.51 16.42
CA ILE A 358 14.30 -6.67 16.97
C ILE A 358 13.88 -5.21 17.04
N ILE A 359 13.30 -4.66 15.97
CA ILE A 359 12.81 -3.26 15.95
C ILE A 359 11.72 -3.04 17.01
N LYS A 360 10.78 -3.98 17.16
CA LYS A 360 9.75 -3.91 18.20
C LYS A 360 10.35 -4.00 19.59
N MET A 361 11.37 -4.83 19.78
CA MET A 361 12.07 -4.98 21.06
C MET A 361 12.80 -3.70 21.45
N TYR A 362 13.61 -3.17 20.54
CA TYR A 362 14.35 -1.91 20.70
C TYR A 362 13.43 -0.77 21.15
N ASN A 363 12.30 -0.60 20.46
CA ASN A 363 11.32 0.44 20.79
C ASN A 363 10.66 0.26 22.16
N ARG A 364 10.42 -0.99 22.60
CA ARG A 364 9.90 -1.27 23.95
C ARG A 364 10.94 -0.98 25.03
N SER A 365 12.18 -1.43 24.83
CA SER A 365 13.29 -1.16 25.74
C SER A 365 13.52 0.35 25.88
N ARG A 366 13.46 1.09 24.76
CA ARG A 366 13.60 2.55 24.77
C ARG A 366 12.49 3.25 25.57
N ARG A 367 11.23 2.84 25.41
CA ARG A 367 10.13 3.35 26.25
C ARG A 367 10.36 3.04 27.73
N PHE A 368 10.85 1.84 28.05
CA PHE A 368 11.15 1.43 29.43
C PHE A 368 12.22 2.33 30.05
N PHE A 369 13.36 2.53 29.37
CA PHE A 369 14.43 3.42 29.84
C PHE A 369 13.98 4.88 29.94
N LEU A 370 13.21 5.39 28.98
CA LEU A 370 12.64 6.75 29.06
C LEU A 370 11.71 6.92 30.26
N LYS A 371 10.96 5.88 30.63
CA LYS A 371 10.10 5.89 31.81
C LYS A 371 10.93 5.89 33.10
N LEU A 372 11.96 5.05 33.18
CA LEU A 372 12.88 5.00 34.34
C LEU A 372 13.59 6.34 34.55
N ALA A 373 14.02 6.99 33.46
CA ALA A 373 14.63 8.30 33.48
C ALA A 373 13.65 9.45 33.81
N GLY A 374 12.37 9.17 34.05
CA GLY A 374 11.38 10.19 34.42
C GLY A 374 11.08 11.22 33.34
N ASN A 375 11.37 10.91 32.06
CA ASN A 375 11.33 11.87 30.95
C ASN A 375 9.98 12.61 30.84
N ALA A 376 10.04 13.95 30.87
CA ALA A 376 8.86 14.82 30.87
C ALA A 376 8.03 14.73 29.58
N ASP A 377 8.68 14.68 28.41
CA ASP A 377 8.00 14.55 27.12
C ASP A 377 7.19 13.25 27.04
N LEU A 378 7.72 12.14 27.57
CA LEU A 378 7.02 10.86 27.61
C LEU A 378 5.78 10.93 28.51
N LYS A 379 5.88 11.56 29.69
CA LYS A 379 4.74 11.76 30.59
C LYS A 379 3.66 12.59 29.90
N LYS A 380 4.03 13.71 29.29
CA LYS A 380 3.14 14.58 28.52
C LYS A 380 2.46 13.84 27.36
N ALA A 381 3.21 13.02 26.62
CA ALA A 381 2.65 12.23 25.51
C ALA A 381 1.63 11.19 26.00
N VAL A 382 1.85 10.57 27.18
CA VAL A 382 0.88 9.64 27.78
C VAL A 382 -0.39 10.36 28.21
N GLU A 383 -0.27 11.56 28.77
CA GLU A 383 -1.39 12.39 29.20
C GLU A 383 -2.21 12.91 28.02
N LEU A 384 -1.57 13.48 27.00
CA LEU A 384 -2.25 13.92 25.76
C LEU A 384 -3.01 12.76 25.11
N ARG A 385 -2.40 11.57 25.06
CA ARG A 385 -3.08 10.37 24.54
C ARG A 385 -4.34 10.01 25.34
N LYS A 386 -4.31 10.19 26.67
CA LYS A 386 -5.47 9.96 27.53
C LYS A 386 -6.57 10.99 27.25
N ASN A 387 -6.20 12.26 27.11
CA ASN A 387 -7.14 13.34 26.82
C ASN A 387 -7.81 13.17 25.45
N ILE A 388 -7.03 12.81 24.42
CA ILE A 388 -7.54 12.48 23.09
C ILE A 388 -8.55 11.34 23.16
N LEU A 389 -8.21 10.25 23.88
CA LEU A 389 -9.12 9.11 24.03
C LEU A 389 -10.39 9.46 24.80
N GLN A 390 -10.32 10.36 25.77
CA GLN A 390 -11.48 10.83 26.51
C GLN A 390 -12.44 11.60 25.59
N ILE A 391 -11.93 12.56 24.81
CA ILE A 391 -12.74 13.31 23.84
C ILE A 391 -13.37 12.35 22.81
N ILE A 392 -12.58 11.41 22.27
CA ILE A 392 -13.08 10.38 21.37
C ILE A 392 -14.18 9.53 22.03
N GLN A 393 -14.01 9.18 23.31
CA GLN A 393 -15.00 8.37 24.02
C GLN A 393 -16.31 9.11 24.26
N GLU A 394 -16.24 10.40 24.57
CA GLU A 394 -17.39 11.28 24.82
C GLU A 394 -18.13 11.60 23.52
N LYS A 395 -17.41 11.86 22.43
CA LYS A 395 -17.98 12.37 21.17
C LYS A 395 -18.23 11.30 20.12
N PHE A 396 -17.35 10.31 19.97
CA PHE A 396 -17.53 9.24 18.98
C PHE A 396 -18.35 8.15 19.61
N GLY A 397 -19.62 8.47 19.86
CA GLY A 397 -20.58 7.67 20.63
C GLY A 397 -20.43 6.18 20.40
N SER A 398 -20.72 5.40 21.44
CA SER A 398 -20.83 3.94 21.33
C SER A 398 -21.91 3.63 20.30
N SER A 399 -21.52 3.47 19.03
CA SER A 399 -22.39 2.99 17.98
C SER A 399 -22.92 1.65 18.47
N LYS A 400 -24.17 1.68 18.95
CA LYS A 400 -24.91 0.54 19.45
C LYS A 400 -25.51 -0.21 18.26
#